data_AF-A0A3C1RCU7-F1
#
_entry.id   AF-A0A3C1RCU7-F1
#
_cell.length_a   1.000
_cell.length_b   1.000
_cell.length_c   1.000
_cell.angle_alpha   90.00
_cell.angle_beta   90.00
_cell.angle_gamma   90.00
#
_symmetry.space_group_name_H-M   'P 1'
#
loop_
_entity.id
_entity.type
_entity.pdbx_description
1 polymer ?
#
loop_
_entity_poly.entity_id
_entity_poly.type
_entity_poly.pdbx_seq_one_letter_code
_entity_poly.pdbx_strand_id
1 'polypeptide(L)'
;MTQSEIISKTFRFIYNIPSNFIEEIWSDSPLLADHLKAKFIGFCKSEGYASANAVLKFFASLDESNSEKFCIYASTWMQQRN
;
A
#
# COMPACT_ATOMS: atom_id res chain seq x y z
N MET A 1 -4.41 -21.45 -1.97
CA MET A 1 -5.25 -20.28 -2.27
C MET A 1 -5.52 -20.29 -3.75
N THR A 2 -6.78 -20.25 -4.17
CA THR A 2 -7.14 -20.15 -5.59
C THR A 2 -6.83 -18.75 -6.11
N GLN A 3 -6.72 -18.58 -7.43
CA GLN A 3 -6.49 -17.25 -8.03
C GLN A 3 -7.61 -16.26 -7.66
N SER A 4 -8.86 -16.73 -7.59
CA SER A 4 -10.01 -15.89 -7.20
C SER A 4 -9.93 -15.44 -5.73
N GLU A 5 -9.47 -16.30 -4.82
CA GLU A 5 -9.22 -15.93 -3.42
C GLU A 5 -8.12 -14.88 -3.30
N ILE A 6 -7.01 -15.02 -4.03
CA ILE A 6 -5.91 -14.05 -4.05
C ILE A 6 -6.43 -12.69 -4.53
N ILE A 7 -7.14 -12.67 -5.67
CA ILE A 7 -7.71 -11.45 -6.24
C ILE A 7 -8.69 -10.80 -5.25
N SER A 8 -9.59 -11.57 -4.62
CA SER A 8 -10.54 -11.06 -3.64
C SER A 8 -9.85 -10.43 -2.43
N LYS A 9 -8.81 -11.09 -1.89
CA LYS A 9 -8.03 -10.57 -0.77
C LYS A 9 -7.26 -9.31 -1.14
N THR A 10 -6.70 -9.22 -2.34
CA THR A 10 -6.03 -8.01 -2.83
C THR A 10 -6.97 -6.83 -2.88
N PHE A 11 -8.19 -7.00 -3.43
CA PHE A 11 -9.17 -5.90 -3.44
C PHE A 11 -9.61 -5.49 -2.03
N ARG A 12 -9.80 -6.46 -1.11
CA ARG A 12 -10.09 -6.15 0.30
C ARG A 12 -8.96 -5.40 0.98
N PHE A 13 -7.70 -5.75 0.71
CA PHE A 13 -6.54 -5.03 1.21
C PHE A 13 -6.52 -3.59 0.69
N ILE A 14 -6.60 -3.38 -0.62
CA ILE A 14 -6.56 -2.04 -1.22
C ILE A 14 -7.69 -1.16 -0.66
N TYR A 15 -8.89 -1.71 -0.48
CA TYR A 15 -10.03 -0.97 0.08
C TYR A 15 -9.88 -0.65 1.57
N ASN A 16 -9.19 -1.52 2.34
CA ASN A 16 -9.05 -1.39 3.79
C ASN A 16 -7.59 -1.17 4.22
N ILE A 17 -6.77 -0.57 3.37
CA ILE A 17 -5.35 -0.38 3.67
C ILE A 17 -5.24 0.51 4.92
N PRO A 18 -4.43 0.13 5.92
CA PRO A 18 -4.27 0.95 7.13
C PRO A 18 -3.78 2.35 6.79
N SER A 19 -4.28 3.38 7.49
CA SER A 19 -3.90 4.77 7.20
C SER A 19 -2.43 5.09 7.48
N ASN A 20 -1.79 4.28 8.32
CA ASN A 20 -0.39 4.38 8.74
C ASN A 20 0.53 3.35 8.07
N PHE A 21 0.08 2.72 6.96
CA PHE A 21 0.84 1.65 6.30
C PHE A 21 2.25 2.10 5.86
N ILE A 22 2.43 3.38 5.52
CA ILE A 22 3.72 3.92 5.09
C ILE A 22 4.70 3.93 6.26
N GLU A 23 4.26 4.42 7.41
CA GLU A 23 5.06 4.44 8.63
C GLU A 23 5.41 3.03 9.10
N GLU A 24 4.54 2.04 8.89
CA GLU A 24 4.82 0.64 9.22
C GLU A 24 5.85 0.01 8.28
N ILE A 25 5.67 0.15 6.96
CA ILE A 25 6.54 -0.47 5.94
C ILE A 25 7.96 0.11 5.98
N TRP A 26 8.08 1.43 6.18
CA TRP A 26 9.36 2.16 6.15
C TRP A 26 9.75 2.71 7.52
N SER A 27 9.37 2.01 8.60
CA SER A 27 9.71 2.36 9.98
C SER A 27 11.21 2.44 10.25
N ASP A 28 12.02 1.74 9.46
CA ASP A 28 13.49 1.76 9.50
C ASP A 28 14.11 3.04 8.93
N SER A 29 13.35 3.84 8.16
CA SER A 29 13.83 5.05 7.49
C SER A 29 12.78 6.17 7.54
N PRO A 30 12.72 6.94 8.64
CA PRO A 30 11.70 7.98 8.85
C PRO A 30 11.66 9.04 7.74
N LEU A 31 12.82 9.46 7.23
CA LEU A 31 12.90 10.45 6.15
C LEU A 31 12.33 9.91 4.82
N LEU A 32 12.52 8.62 4.55
CA LEU A 32 11.92 7.95 3.39
C LEU A 32 10.41 7.81 3.59
N ALA A 33 9.97 7.41 4.79
CA ALA A 33 8.55 7.33 5.13
C ALA A 33 7.85 8.68 4.93
N ASP A 34 8.45 9.79 5.39
CA ASP A 34 7.92 11.14 5.18
C ASP A 34 7.84 11.51 3.69
N HIS A 35 8.88 11.20 2.92
CA HIS A 35 8.89 11.43 1.47
C HIS A 35 7.77 10.65 0.76
N LEU A 36 7.62 9.36 1.07
CA LEU A 36 6.61 8.49 0.49
C LEU A 36 5.20 8.89 0.92
N LYS A 37 5.03 9.33 2.16
CA LYS A 37 3.76 9.86 2.67
C LYS A 37 3.35 11.11 1.93
N ALA A 38 4.28 12.06 1.72
CA ALA A 38 4.01 13.25 0.91
C ALA A 38 3.60 12.88 -0.52
N LYS A 39 4.29 11.90 -1.13
CA LYS A 39 3.96 11.39 -2.47
C LYS A 39 2.56 10.77 -2.53
N PHE A 40 2.22 9.91 -1.55
CA PHE A 40 0.90 9.28 -1.45
C PHE A 40 -0.22 10.30 -1.25
N ILE A 41 -0.01 11.31 -0.40
CA ILE A 41 -0.95 12.43 -0.23
C ILE A 41 -1.16 13.18 -1.55
N GLY A 42 -0.10 13.33 -2.36
CA GLY A 42 -0.19 13.88 -3.70
C GLY A 42 -1.17 13.10 -4.59
N PHE A 43 -1.05 11.77 -4.62
CA PHE A 43 -2.00 10.92 -5.36
C PHE A 43 -3.41 10.98 -4.78
N CYS A 44 -3.57 10.98 -3.45
CA CYS A 44 -4.88 11.16 -2.83
C CYS A 44 -5.54 12.46 -3.29
N LYS A 45 -4.82 13.57 -3.32
CA LYS A 45 -5.36 14.86 -3.77
C LYS A 45 -5.74 14.86 -5.25
N SER A 46 -4.99 14.17 -6.11
CA SER A 46 -5.30 14.10 -7.55
C SER A 46 -6.52 13.21 -7.86
N GLU A 47 -6.76 12.17 -7.06
CA GLU A 47 -7.80 11.16 -7.32
C GLU A 47 -9.12 11.38 -6.55
N GLY A 48 -9.29 12.50 -5.85
CA GLY A 48 -10.51 12.75 -5.05
C GLY A 48 -10.51 12.16 -3.64
N TYR A 49 -9.32 11.98 -3.04
CA TYR A 49 -8.99 11.48 -1.70
C TYR A 49 -9.23 9.97 -1.47
N ALA A 50 -8.24 9.32 -0.84
CA ALA A 50 -8.31 7.96 -0.28
C ALA A 50 -8.90 6.87 -1.21
N SER A 51 -8.76 7.02 -2.52
CA SER A 51 -9.29 6.06 -3.48
C SER A 51 -8.35 4.86 -3.65
N ALA A 52 -8.92 3.71 -4.00
CA ALA A 52 -8.15 2.54 -4.43
C ALA A 52 -7.13 2.89 -5.54
N ASN A 53 -7.48 3.86 -6.40
CA ASN A 53 -6.59 4.33 -7.47
C ASN A 53 -5.34 5.03 -6.92
N ALA A 54 -5.45 5.79 -5.81
CA ALA A 54 -4.29 6.42 -5.18
C ALA A 54 -3.29 5.38 -4.66
N VAL A 55 -3.77 4.26 -4.11
CA VAL A 55 -2.94 3.12 -3.68
C VAL A 55 -2.24 2.47 -4.87
N LEU A 56 -2.97 2.22 -5.96
CA LEU A 56 -2.41 1.63 -7.18
C LEU A 56 -1.35 2.53 -7.83
N LYS A 57 -1.61 3.84 -7.94
CA LYS A 57 -0.64 4.82 -8.44
C LYS A 57 0.58 4.94 -7.54
N PHE A 58 0.38 4.90 -6.22
CA PHE A 58 1.47 4.88 -5.26
C PHE A 58 2.36 3.66 -5.48
N PHE A 59 1.78 2.46 -5.49
CA PHE A 59 2.51 1.21 -5.74
C PHE A 59 3.27 1.24 -7.08
N ALA A 60 2.62 1.66 -8.16
CA ALA A 60 3.23 1.77 -9.48
C ALA A 60 4.38 2.81 -9.55
N SER A 61 4.46 3.71 -8.58
CA SER A 61 5.50 4.73 -8.49
C SER A 61 6.70 4.33 -7.64
N LEU A 62 6.66 3.17 -6.99
CA LEU A 62 7.76 2.63 -6.20
C LEU A 62 8.80 2.01 -7.12
N ASP A 63 10.07 2.06 -6.70
CA ASP A 63 11.10 1.22 -7.28
C ASP A 63 10.92 -0.25 -6.86
N GLU A 64 11.75 -1.12 -7.42
CA GLU A 64 11.70 -2.57 -7.18
C GLU A 64 11.76 -2.90 -5.67
N SER A 65 12.73 -2.36 -4.94
CA SER A 65 12.90 -2.64 -3.51
C SER A 65 11.71 -2.18 -2.67
N ASN A 66 11.21 -0.97 -2.92
CA ASN A 66 10.08 -0.42 -2.19
C ASN A 66 8.77 -1.15 -2.53
N SER A 67 8.62 -1.60 -3.79
CA SER A 67 7.48 -2.42 -4.22
C SER A 67 7.47 -3.79 -3.53
N GLU A 68 8.65 -4.40 -3.33
CA GLU A 68 8.79 -5.66 -2.60
C GLU A 68 8.39 -5.50 -1.12
N LYS A 69 8.89 -4.46 -0.44
CA LYS A 69 8.48 -4.15 0.95
C LYS A 69 6.97 -3.98 1.08
N PHE A 70 6.34 -3.27 0.14
CA PHE A 70 4.89 -3.10 0.10
C PHE A 70 4.16 -4.44 -0.10
N CYS A 71 4.62 -5.30 -1.02
CA CYS A 71 4.03 -6.62 -1.26
C CYS A 71 4.14 -7.55 -0.05
N ILE A 72 5.27 -7.52 0.67
CA ILE A 72 5.45 -8.29 1.91
C ILE A 72 4.43 -7.85 2.94
N TYR A 73 4.30 -6.53 3.16
CA TYR A 73 3.32 -5.98 4.09
C TYR A 73 1.88 -6.37 3.73
N ALA A 74 1.49 -6.19 2.47
CA ALA A 74 0.17 -6.57 1.98
C ALA A 74 -0.11 -8.07 2.19
N SER A 75 0.88 -8.93 1.89
CA SER A 75 0.79 -10.37 2.09
C SER A 75 0.55 -10.72 3.56
N THR A 76 1.34 -10.14 4.48
CA THR A 76 1.17 -10.34 5.93
C THR A 76 -0.21 -9.88 6.40
N TRP A 77 -0.67 -8.71 5.97
CA TRP A 77 -2.01 -8.20 6.32
C TRP A 77 -3.12 -9.14 5.83
N MET A 78 -3.00 -9.66 4.61
CA MET A 78 -3.98 -10.58 4.00
C MET A 78 -4.02 -11.97 4.66
N GLN A 79 -2.95 -12.36 5.36
CA GLN A 79 -2.88 -13.61 6.12
C GLN A 79 -3.49 -13.47 7.52
N GLN A 80 -3.35 -12.30 8.16
CA GLN A 80 -3.84 -12.06 9.51
C GLN A 80 -5.38 -11.91 9.60
N ARG A 81 -6.04 -11.55 8.50
CA ARG A 81 -7.49 -11.30 8.44
C ARG A 81 -8.29 -12.40 7.72
N ASN A 82 -7.99 -13.67 8.03
CA ASN A 82 -8.80 -14.82 7.57
C ASN A 82 -10.21 -14.79 8.18
#